data_AF-A0A8H3DHV5-F1
#
_entry.id   AF-A0A8H3DHV5-F1
#
_cell.length_a   1.000
_cell.length_b   1.000
_cell.length_c   1.000
_cell.angle_alpha   90.00
_cell.angle_beta   90.00
_cell.angle_gamma   90.00
#
_symmetry.space_group_name_H-M   'P 1'
#
loop_
_entity.id
_entity.type
_entity.pdbx_description
1 polymer ?
#
loop_
_entity_poly.entity_id
_entity_poly.type
_entity_poly.pdbx_seq_one_letter_code
_entity_poly.pdbx_strand_id
1 'polypeptide(L)'
;MRGTSDTGFIRSQGLSPELIIKILHCCDPSTILRFAATCKAYCELVAQSTSLQLHIELEANGLELVKVLKQDTTYSMILEDIKKFRDPWYNLDFREPVKRPLRETRGILWRLRQGFYIKAFSQSRGQYSDALQFIPLDPQALDPPPLMFEFTFWAFAADPGQGLAAMISRDTDRCNTCHVHLRSSITGLAHPLAKYPRLSAEFDFEVVFQSGYTMDIEIMERMVFAKVSNQRPSVYELLIWDWRLGTLLHRISFERGRRPIMALRFWSMIYPTAHQSA
;
A
#
# COMPACT_ATOMS: atom_id res chain seq x y z
N MET A 1 -9.63 -42.95 -56.99
CA MET A 1 -8.85 -41.73 -57.26
C MET A 1 -8.71 -40.96 -55.94
N ARG A 2 -7.56 -41.09 -55.25
CA ARG A 2 -7.20 -40.31 -54.06
C ARG A 2 -6.24 -39.22 -54.52
N GLY A 3 -6.68 -37.97 -54.50
CA GLY A 3 -5.81 -36.82 -54.72
C GLY A 3 -5.16 -36.42 -53.40
N THR A 4 -3.88 -36.74 -53.25
CA THR A 4 -3.01 -36.17 -52.22
C THR A 4 -2.68 -34.73 -52.61
N SER A 5 -3.41 -33.78 -52.05
CA SER A 5 -3.09 -32.35 -52.17
C SER A 5 -1.89 -32.05 -51.27
N ASP A 6 -0.72 -32.18 -51.88
CA ASP A 6 0.57 -31.77 -51.36
C ASP A 6 0.56 -30.24 -51.21
N THR A 7 0.17 -29.78 -50.02
CA THR A 7 0.22 -28.37 -49.67
C THR A 7 1.66 -28.03 -49.39
N GLY A 8 2.35 -27.56 -50.43
CA GLY A 8 3.69 -27.01 -50.36
C GLY A 8 3.76 -25.95 -49.27
N PHE A 9 4.28 -26.37 -48.11
CA PHE A 9 4.58 -25.52 -46.98
C PHE A 9 5.79 -24.66 -47.39
N ILE A 10 5.51 -23.52 -48.01
CA ILE A 10 6.52 -22.50 -48.29
C ILE A 10 7.07 -22.09 -46.92
N ARG A 11 8.25 -22.61 -46.56
CA ARG A 11 9.04 -22.14 -45.42
C ARG A 11 9.47 -20.71 -45.74
N SER A 12 8.60 -19.75 -45.45
CA SER A 12 9.01 -18.37 -45.28
C SER A 12 10.18 -18.36 -44.29
N GLN A 13 11.30 -17.75 -44.68
CA GLN A 13 12.42 -17.43 -43.79
C GLN A 13 11.95 -16.36 -42.79
N GLY A 14 11.03 -16.75 -41.91
CA GLY A 14 10.42 -15.89 -40.92
C GLY A 14 11.38 -15.57 -39.79
N LEU A 15 11.19 -14.40 -39.19
CA LEU A 15 11.80 -14.03 -37.92
C LEU A 15 11.59 -15.13 -36.87
N SER A 16 12.62 -15.39 -36.05
CA SER A 16 12.50 -16.39 -34.99
C SER A 16 11.46 -15.94 -33.95
N PRO A 17 10.73 -16.88 -33.31
CA PRO A 17 9.76 -16.58 -32.26
C PRO A 17 10.34 -15.68 -31.15
N GLU A 18 11.60 -15.89 -30.78
CA GLU A 18 12.29 -15.13 -29.74
C GLU A 18 12.51 -13.67 -30.13
N LEU A 19 12.82 -13.39 -31.40
CA LEU A 19 12.95 -12.04 -31.92
C LEU A 19 11.61 -11.32 -31.96
N ILE A 20 10.55 -12.03 -32.37
CA ILE A 20 9.19 -11.49 -32.34
C ILE A 20 8.79 -11.14 -30.91
N ILE A 21 9.02 -12.04 -29.94
CA ILE A 21 8.76 -11.77 -28.52
C ILE A 21 9.53 -10.53 -28.02
N LYS A 22 10.82 -10.39 -28.37
CA LYS A 22 11.62 -9.21 -28.01
C LYS A 22 11.07 -7.91 -28.60
N ILE A 23 10.61 -7.93 -29.86
CA ILE A 23 9.97 -6.76 -30.49
C ILE A 23 8.68 -6.41 -29.76
N LEU A 24 7.86 -7.42 -29.44
CA LEU A 24 6.59 -7.21 -28.74
C LEU A 24 6.75 -6.67 -27.32
N HIS A 25 7.86 -6.96 -26.63
CA HIS A 25 8.18 -6.33 -25.34
C HIS A 25 8.43 -4.82 -25.42
N CYS A 26 8.68 -4.28 -26.62
CA CYS A 26 8.79 -2.85 -26.85
C CYS A 26 7.46 -2.19 -27.23
N CYS A 27 6.38 -2.97 -27.31
CA CYS A 27 5.04 -2.49 -27.65
C CYS A 27 4.15 -2.40 -26.41
N ASP A 28 3.13 -1.55 -26.47
CA ASP A 28 2.07 -1.54 -25.47
C ASP A 28 1.16 -2.79 -25.61
N PRO A 29 0.44 -3.21 -24.56
CA PRO A 29 -0.41 -4.39 -24.63
C PRO A 29 -1.47 -4.34 -25.71
N SER A 30 -2.02 -3.16 -26.04
CA SER A 30 -3.05 -3.04 -27.08
C SER A 30 -2.48 -3.41 -28.46
N THR A 31 -1.24 -3.01 -28.72
CA THR A 31 -0.51 -3.39 -29.94
C THR A 31 -0.19 -4.89 -29.96
N ILE A 32 0.23 -5.47 -28.84
CA ILE A 32 0.48 -6.92 -28.72
C ILE A 32 -0.80 -7.73 -29.01
N LEU A 33 -1.94 -7.32 -28.45
CA LEU A 33 -3.23 -7.98 -28.66
C LEU A 33 -3.72 -7.85 -30.10
N ARG A 34 -3.54 -6.68 -30.73
CA ARG A 34 -3.84 -6.50 -32.16
C ARG A 34 -2.97 -7.40 -33.04
N PHE A 35 -1.68 -7.52 -32.72
CA PHE A 35 -0.78 -8.44 -33.41
C PHE A 35 -1.25 -9.89 -33.28
N ALA A 36 -1.60 -10.33 -32.08
CA ALA A 36 -2.14 -11.66 -31.82
C ALA A 36 -3.43 -11.95 -32.61
N ALA A 37 -4.26 -10.94 -32.84
CA ALA A 37 -5.50 -11.08 -33.61
C ALA A 37 -5.30 -11.25 -35.12
N THR A 38 -4.08 -11.06 -35.65
CA THR A 38 -3.84 -11.14 -37.10
C THR A 38 -3.79 -12.57 -37.64
N CYS A 39 -3.24 -13.53 -36.88
CA CYS A 39 -3.21 -14.94 -37.30
C CYS A 39 -3.10 -15.90 -36.10
N LYS A 40 -3.48 -17.17 -36.32
CA LYS A 40 -3.47 -18.21 -35.28
C LYS A 40 -2.09 -18.45 -34.68
N ALA A 41 -1.05 -18.47 -35.51
CA ALA A 41 0.32 -18.70 -35.05
C ALA A 41 0.81 -17.61 -34.09
N TYR A 42 0.46 -16.35 -34.35
CA TYR A 42 0.81 -15.23 -33.47
C TYR A 42 -0.04 -15.18 -32.21
N CYS A 43 -1.31 -15.54 -32.30
CA CYS A 43 -2.16 -15.75 -31.13
C CYS A 43 -1.55 -16.81 -30.19
N GLU A 44 -1.14 -17.96 -30.74
CA GLU A 44 -0.48 -19.04 -29.98
C GLU A 44 0.86 -18.58 -29.39
N LEU A 45 1.67 -17.83 -30.16
CA LEU A 45 2.95 -17.28 -29.67
C LEU A 45 2.77 -16.36 -28.45
N VAL A 46 1.80 -15.44 -28.51
CA VAL A 46 1.50 -14.53 -27.40
C VAL A 46 0.90 -15.30 -26.22
N ALA A 47 0.01 -16.26 -26.47
CA ALA A 47 -0.61 -17.09 -25.44
C ALA A 47 0.41 -17.97 -24.67
N GLN A 48 1.42 -18.50 -25.37
CA GLN A 48 2.42 -19.41 -24.80
C GLN A 48 3.63 -18.69 -24.19
N SER A 49 3.86 -17.42 -24.52
CA SER A 49 4.95 -16.64 -23.94
C SER A 49 4.58 -16.08 -22.56
N THR A 50 5.04 -16.73 -21.49
CA THR A 50 4.86 -16.26 -20.11
C THR A 50 5.32 -14.81 -19.91
N SER A 51 6.39 -14.41 -20.59
CA SER A 51 6.92 -13.04 -20.49
C SER A 51 5.96 -12.00 -21.09
N LEU A 52 5.34 -12.27 -22.25
CA LEU A 52 4.37 -11.38 -22.87
C LEU A 52 3.05 -11.37 -22.10
N GLN A 53 2.60 -12.54 -21.64
CA GLN A 53 1.44 -12.65 -20.77
C GLN A 53 1.62 -11.81 -19.51
N LEU A 54 2.77 -11.92 -18.84
CA LEU A 54 3.08 -11.11 -17.67
C LEU A 54 3.11 -9.61 -17.98
N HIS A 55 3.71 -9.19 -19.10
CA HIS A 55 3.69 -7.80 -19.54
C HIS A 55 2.25 -7.28 -19.67
N ILE A 56 1.41 -8.00 -20.42
CA ILE A 56 0.01 -7.62 -20.64
C ILE A 56 -0.73 -7.51 -19.31
N GLU A 57 -0.57 -8.48 -18.41
CA GLU A 57 -1.23 -8.49 -17.11
C GLU A 57 -0.77 -7.36 -16.19
N LEU A 58 0.52 -7.06 -16.16
CA LEU A 58 1.04 -5.97 -15.35
C LEU A 58 0.43 -4.64 -15.79
N GLU A 59 0.50 -4.32 -17.08
CA GLU A 59 -0.04 -3.07 -17.61
C GLU A 59 -1.57 -2.99 -17.44
N ALA A 60 -2.29 -4.08 -17.73
CA ALA A 60 -3.76 -4.12 -17.62
C ALA A 60 -4.26 -3.87 -16.19
N ASN A 61 -3.45 -4.18 -15.18
CA ASN A 61 -3.74 -3.94 -13.77
C ASN A 61 -3.05 -2.69 -13.20
N GLY A 62 -2.33 -1.92 -14.03
CA GLY A 62 -1.56 -0.75 -13.60
C GLY A 62 -0.45 -1.10 -12.60
N LEU A 63 0.16 -2.26 -12.76
CA LEU A 63 1.23 -2.79 -11.91
C LEU A 63 2.57 -2.69 -12.62
N GLU A 64 3.64 -2.52 -11.84
CA GLU A 64 5.01 -2.53 -12.34
C GLU A 64 5.86 -3.56 -11.59
N LEU A 65 6.79 -4.20 -12.31
CA LEU A 65 7.79 -5.07 -11.72
C LEU A 65 8.83 -4.24 -10.97
N VAL A 66 8.78 -4.27 -9.64
CA VAL A 66 9.86 -3.73 -8.82
C VAL A 66 11.09 -4.64 -8.99
N LYS A 67 12.22 -4.07 -9.39
CA LYS A 67 13.47 -4.77 -9.77
C LYS A 67 14.04 -5.75 -8.73
N VAL A 68 13.51 -5.79 -7.51
CA VAL A 68 13.94 -6.71 -6.46
C VAL A 68 13.16 -8.02 -6.55
N LEU A 69 13.36 -8.75 -7.64
CA LEU A 69 12.97 -10.16 -7.66
C LEU A 69 13.93 -10.93 -6.77
N LYS A 70 13.38 -11.68 -5.80
CA LYS A 70 14.17 -12.67 -5.06
C LYS A 70 14.72 -13.67 -6.08
N GLN A 71 15.90 -14.24 -5.83
CA GLN A 71 16.59 -15.14 -6.77
C GLN A 71 15.72 -16.31 -7.26
N ASP A 72 14.71 -16.71 -6.48
CA ASP A 72 13.84 -17.84 -6.79
C ASP A 72 12.52 -17.45 -7.48
N THR A 73 12.24 -16.16 -7.70
CA THR A 73 10.96 -15.72 -8.27
C THR A 73 11.02 -15.71 -9.81
N THR A 74 10.30 -16.65 -10.43
CA THR A 74 10.17 -16.72 -11.90
C THR A 74 8.97 -15.92 -12.41
N TYR A 75 8.98 -15.51 -13.68
CA TYR A 75 7.84 -14.83 -14.31
C TYR A 75 6.54 -15.64 -14.27
N SER A 76 6.65 -16.98 -14.32
CA SER A 76 5.47 -17.86 -14.22
C SER A 76 4.79 -17.73 -12.86
N MET A 77 5.57 -17.71 -11.77
CA MET A 77 5.03 -17.57 -10.41
C MET A 77 4.34 -16.21 -10.23
N ILE A 78 4.94 -15.13 -10.74
CA ILE A 78 4.34 -13.79 -10.66
C ILE A 78 3.03 -13.73 -11.44
N LEU A 79 3.03 -14.28 -12.66
CA LEU A 79 1.83 -14.34 -13.49
C LEU A 79 0.71 -15.14 -12.83
N GLU A 80 1.04 -16.30 -12.25
CA GLU A 80 0.09 -17.12 -11.49
C GLU A 80 -0.47 -16.37 -10.28
N ASP A 81 0.37 -15.66 -9.53
CA ASP A 81 -0.07 -14.85 -8.40
C ASP A 81 -1.02 -13.74 -8.84
N ILE A 82 -0.68 -12.98 -9.89
CA ILE A 82 -1.56 -11.92 -10.42
C ILE A 82 -2.92 -12.50 -10.82
N LYS A 83 -2.94 -13.61 -11.57
CA LYS A 83 -4.19 -14.27 -11.98
C LYS A 83 -4.99 -14.77 -10.78
N LYS A 84 -4.32 -15.39 -9.81
CA LYS A 84 -4.93 -15.89 -8.57
C LYS A 84 -5.60 -14.77 -7.76
N PHE A 85 -5.09 -13.54 -7.81
CA PHE A 85 -5.77 -12.40 -7.20
C PHE A 85 -6.88 -11.86 -8.10
N ARG A 86 -6.58 -11.57 -9.37
CA ARG A 86 -7.49 -10.92 -10.30
C ARG A 86 -8.76 -11.73 -10.58
N ASP A 87 -8.63 -13.03 -10.83
CA ASP A 87 -9.75 -13.86 -11.30
C ASP A 87 -10.90 -13.95 -10.27
N PRO A 88 -10.64 -14.14 -8.96
CA PRO A 88 -11.67 -14.01 -7.92
C PRO A 88 -12.34 -12.63 -7.88
N TRP A 89 -11.57 -11.55 -8.02
CA TRP A 89 -12.13 -10.19 -8.04
C TRP A 89 -13.02 -9.93 -9.26
N TYR A 90 -12.60 -10.43 -10.43
CA TYR A 90 -13.35 -10.28 -11.67
C TYR A 90 -14.66 -11.07 -11.67
N ASN A 91 -14.60 -12.31 -11.17
CA ASN A 91 -15.76 -13.20 -11.11
C ASN A 91 -16.62 -13.02 -9.85
N LEU A 92 -16.18 -12.16 -8.92
CA LEU A 92 -16.72 -12.05 -7.56
C LEU A 92 -16.78 -13.41 -6.83
N ASP A 93 -15.89 -14.34 -7.20
CA ASP A 93 -15.77 -15.68 -6.64
C ASP A 93 -14.81 -15.66 -5.46
N PHE A 94 -15.22 -14.96 -4.40
CA PHE A 94 -14.46 -14.91 -3.17
C PHE A 94 -14.66 -16.23 -2.42
N ARG A 95 -13.54 -16.88 -2.07
CA ARG A 95 -13.55 -18.03 -1.14
C ARG A 95 -14.27 -17.65 0.16
N GLU A 96 -14.71 -18.67 0.91
CA GLU A 96 -15.35 -18.45 2.21
C GLU A 96 -14.52 -17.49 3.08
N PRO A 97 -15.15 -16.44 3.65
CA PRO A 97 -14.44 -15.49 4.48
C PRO A 97 -13.75 -16.18 5.64
N VAL A 98 -12.45 -15.90 5.82
CA VAL A 98 -11.71 -16.38 6.99
C VAL A 98 -12.24 -15.66 8.22
N LYS A 99 -13.00 -16.37 9.05
CA LYS A 99 -13.51 -15.85 10.33
C LYS A 99 -12.46 -16.10 11.41
N ARG A 100 -11.84 -15.03 11.89
CA ARG A 100 -10.92 -15.07 13.02
C ARG A 100 -11.60 -14.40 14.23
N PRO A 101 -11.92 -15.13 15.31
CA PRO A 101 -12.49 -14.51 16.49
C PRO A 101 -11.43 -13.59 17.12
N LEU A 102 -11.70 -12.30 17.13
CA LEU A 102 -10.86 -11.35 17.85
C LEU A 102 -11.20 -11.43 19.33
N ARG A 103 -10.19 -11.44 20.21
CA ARG A 103 -10.40 -11.24 21.65
C ARG A 103 -11.24 -9.98 21.85
N GLU A 104 -12.17 -9.99 22.82
CA GLU A 104 -13.22 -8.98 23.08
C GLU A 104 -12.72 -7.56 23.41
N THR A 105 -11.44 -7.28 23.22
CA THR A 105 -10.89 -5.93 23.34
C THR A 105 -11.44 -5.06 22.22
N ARG A 106 -12.31 -4.11 22.59
CA ARG A 106 -12.87 -3.12 21.68
C ARG A 106 -11.75 -2.30 21.04
N GLY A 107 -11.46 -2.59 19.77
CA GLY A 107 -10.53 -1.79 18.97
C GLY A 107 -11.07 -0.38 18.77
N ILE A 108 -10.21 0.62 18.96
CA ILE A 108 -10.54 2.04 18.72
C ILE A 108 -10.16 2.39 17.28
N LEU A 109 -8.99 1.93 16.84
CA LEU A 109 -8.45 2.16 15.49
C LEU A 109 -7.98 0.84 14.91
N TRP A 110 -7.96 0.73 13.58
CA TRP A 110 -7.39 -0.43 12.91
C TRP A 110 -6.80 -0.07 11.55
N ARG A 111 -5.87 -0.90 11.09
CA ARG A 111 -5.27 -0.85 9.74
C ARG A 111 -4.99 -2.25 9.22
N LEU A 112 -4.99 -2.40 7.89
CA LEU A 112 -4.51 -3.59 7.20
C LEU A 112 -3.21 -3.25 6.48
N ARG A 113 -2.12 -3.99 6.74
CA ARG A 113 -0.82 -3.72 6.12
C ARG A 113 0.01 -5.00 6.02
N GLN A 114 0.52 -5.31 4.82
CA GLN A 114 1.48 -6.39 4.58
C GLN A 114 1.09 -7.74 5.23
N GLY A 115 -0.18 -8.14 5.12
CA GLY A 115 -0.65 -9.39 5.71
C GLY A 115 -0.95 -9.34 7.21
N PHE A 116 -0.99 -8.15 7.82
CA PHE A 116 -1.41 -7.96 9.21
C PHE A 116 -2.68 -7.13 9.31
N TYR A 117 -3.59 -7.56 10.19
CA TYR A 117 -4.61 -6.73 10.80
C TYR A 117 -4.03 -6.13 12.08
N ILE A 118 -3.86 -4.81 12.09
CA ILE A 118 -3.25 -4.09 13.19
C ILE A 118 -4.35 -3.31 13.87
N LYS A 119 -4.56 -3.58 15.16
CA LYS A 119 -5.57 -2.86 15.95
C LYS A 119 -4.89 -2.05 17.06
N ALA A 120 -5.42 -0.86 17.29
CA ALA A 120 -5.11 -0.05 18.45
C ALA A 120 -6.30 -0.06 19.41
N PHE A 121 -6.01 -0.15 20.70
CA PHE A 121 -7.03 -0.19 21.74
C PHE A 121 -6.53 0.47 23.03
N SER A 122 -7.45 0.67 23.97
CA SER A 122 -7.15 1.17 25.31
C SER A 122 -7.35 0.06 26.34
N GLN A 123 -6.36 -0.18 27.20
CA GLN A 123 -6.56 -1.01 28.39
C GLN A 123 -7.25 -0.25 29.52
N SER A 124 -6.98 1.05 29.63
CA SER A 124 -7.46 1.92 30.69
C SER A 124 -8.92 2.37 30.55
N ARG A 125 -9.66 1.84 29.56
CA ARG A 125 -11.02 2.30 29.16
C ARG A 125 -11.05 3.79 28.75
N GLY A 126 -9.90 4.35 28.36
CA GLY A 126 -9.79 5.71 27.85
C GLY A 126 -10.36 5.84 26.42
N GLN A 127 -10.54 7.09 25.98
CA GLN A 127 -10.95 7.39 24.61
C GLN A 127 -9.80 7.21 23.59
N TYR A 128 -8.56 7.10 24.08
CA TYR A 128 -7.35 7.07 23.27
C TYR A 128 -6.64 5.74 23.41
N SER A 129 -5.94 5.34 22.36
CA SER A 129 -5.25 4.05 22.35
C SER A 129 -3.94 4.15 23.13
N ASP A 130 -3.63 3.14 23.93
CA ASP A 130 -2.36 2.97 24.67
C ASP A 130 -1.67 1.64 24.32
N ALA A 131 -2.26 0.87 23.39
CA ALA A 131 -1.76 -0.43 22.96
C ALA A 131 -1.93 -0.64 21.45
N LEU A 132 -1.02 -1.42 20.86
CA LEU A 132 -1.11 -1.94 19.49
C LEU A 132 -0.99 -3.47 19.48
N GLN A 133 -1.77 -4.15 18.64
CA GLN A 133 -1.59 -5.58 18.39
C GLN A 133 -1.55 -5.86 16.90
N PHE A 134 -0.51 -6.57 16.46
CA PHE A 134 -0.29 -7.00 15.08
C PHE A 134 -0.80 -8.42 14.92
N ILE A 135 -1.98 -8.59 14.33
CA ILE A 135 -2.62 -9.90 14.15
C ILE A 135 -2.35 -10.36 12.71
N PRO A 136 -1.57 -11.43 12.50
CA PRO A 136 -1.36 -11.98 11.16
C PRO A 136 -2.70 -12.37 10.52
N LEU A 137 -2.84 -12.13 9.22
CA LEU A 137 -3.99 -12.61 8.46
C LEU A 137 -3.90 -14.10 8.11
N ASP A 138 -2.71 -14.69 8.26
CA ASP A 138 -2.54 -16.14 8.17
C ASP A 138 -3.29 -16.83 9.33
N PRO A 139 -4.32 -17.64 9.05
CA PRO A 139 -5.11 -18.32 10.08
C PRO A 139 -4.29 -19.32 10.91
N GLN A 140 -3.15 -19.79 10.41
CA GLN A 140 -2.29 -20.73 11.12
C GLN A 140 -1.31 -20.04 12.08
N ALA A 141 -1.01 -18.76 11.85
CA ALA A 141 -0.11 -18.00 12.68
C ALA A 141 -0.76 -17.64 14.02
N LEU A 142 -0.03 -17.76 15.13
CA LEU A 142 -0.50 -17.34 16.45
C LEU A 142 -0.53 -15.82 16.59
N ASP A 143 -1.51 -15.30 17.34
CA ASP A 143 -1.59 -13.87 17.65
C ASP A 143 -0.42 -13.46 18.58
N PRO A 144 0.45 -12.53 18.15
CA PRO A 144 1.44 -11.92 19.02
C PRO A 144 0.78 -11.20 20.20
N PRO A 145 1.49 -11.07 21.34
CA PRO A 145 1.03 -10.25 22.45
C PRO A 145 0.92 -8.77 22.03
N PRO A 146 0.02 -8.00 22.65
CA PRO A 146 -0.07 -6.57 22.37
C PRO A 146 1.16 -5.82 22.90
N LEU A 147 1.58 -4.82 22.15
CA LEU A 147 2.57 -3.81 22.55
C LEU A 147 1.87 -2.76 23.40
N MET A 148 2.40 -2.53 24.60
CA MET A 148 1.88 -1.56 25.55
C MET A 148 2.76 -0.32 25.56
N PHE A 149 2.14 0.86 25.65
CA PHE A 149 2.84 2.13 25.65
C PHE A 149 2.49 2.94 26.89
N GLU A 150 3.48 3.69 27.39
CA GLU A 150 3.34 4.62 28.54
C GLU A 150 2.66 5.94 28.14
N PHE A 151 2.19 6.05 26.90
CA PHE A 151 1.56 7.24 26.35
C PHE A 151 0.33 6.83 25.54
N THR A 152 -0.60 7.77 25.39
CA THR A 152 -1.78 7.59 24.54
C THR A 152 -1.57 8.21 23.17
N PHE A 153 -2.25 7.67 22.16
CA PHE A 153 -2.17 8.15 20.79
C PHE A 153 -3.53 8.13 20.07
N TRP A 154 -3.66 8.99 19.06
CA TRP A 154 -4.90 9.24 18.30
C TRP A 154 -4.90 8.63 16.91
N ALA A 155 -3.72 8.50 16.32
CA ALA A 155 -3.52 7.92 15.00
C ALA A 155 -2.25 7.09 15.02
N PHE A 156 -2.23 6.03 14.24
CA PHE A 156 -1.03 5.22 14.06
C PHE A 156 -0.91 4.77 12.61
N ALA A 157 0.32 4.52 12.19
CA ALA A 157 0.69 3.84 10.97
C ALA A 157 1.75 2.81 11.33
N ALA A 158 1.85 1.74 10.56
CA ALA A 158 2.88 0.75 10.76
C ALA A 158 3.36 0.19 9.43
N ASP A 159 4.64 -0.16 9.39
CA ASP A 159 5.29 -0.87 8.31
C ASP A 159 6.00 -2.09 8.91
N PRO A 160 5.31 -3.24 9.01
CA PRO A 160 5.86 -4.46 9.57
C PRO A 160 7.17 -4.91 8.89
N GLY A 161 7.29 -4.70 7.58
CA GLY A 161 8.48 -5.03 6.79
C GLY A 161 9.72 -4.22 7.17
N GLN A 162 9.54 -3.02 7.72
CA GLN A 162 10.62 -2.23 8.32
C GLN A 162 10.71 -2.38 9.84
N GLY A 163 9.80 -3.15 10.46
CA GLY A 163 9.71 -3.27 11.91
C GLY A 163 9.26 -1.97 12.60
N LEU A 164 8.55 -1.08 11.90
CA LEU A 164 8.25 0.29 12.35
C LEU A 164 6.76 0.48 12.67
N ALA A 165 6.49 1.15 13.79
CA ALA A 165 5.20 1.73 14.14
C ALA A 165 5.38 3.22 14.46
N ALA A 166 4.58 4.07 13.82
CA ALA A 166 4.56 5.51 14.06
C ALA A 166 3.20 5.90 14.66
N MET A 167 3.21 6.59 15.79
CA MET A 167 1.99 6.97 16.53
C MET A 167 1.98 8.47 16.82
N ILE A 168 0.87 9.15 16.52
CA ILE A 168 0.69 10.56 16.84
C ILE A 168 0.12 10.68 18.25
N SER A 169 0.87 11.34 19.12
CA SER A 169 0.41 11.81 20.42
C SER A 169 0.37 13.34 20.49
N ARG A 170 -0.21 13.87 21.57
CA ARG A 170 -0.30 15.28 21.91
C ARG A 170 0.40 15.49 23.24
N ASP A 171 1.03 16.64 23.37
CA ASP A 171 1.42 17.15 24.68
C ASP A 171 0.17 17.55 25.48
N THR A 172 0.05 17.09 26.72
CA THR A 172 -1.05 17.49 27.62
C THR A 172 -0.91 18.94 28.07
N ASP A 173 0.32 19.46 28.10
CA ASP A 173 0.63 20.78 28.63
C ASP A 173 0.59 21.85 27.53
N ARG A 174 0.79 21.44 26.26
CA ARG A 174 0.84 22.32 25.10
C ARG A 174 -0.17 21.92 24.04
N CYS A 175 -1.26 22.67 23.98
CA CYS A 175 -2.39 22.38 23.10
C CYS A 175 -2.07 22.40 21.59
N ASN A 176 -0.94 23.00 21.19
CA ASN A 176 -0.52 23.22 19.80
C ASN A 176 0.67 22.34 19.38
N THR A 177 1.09 21.38 20.19
CA THR A 177 2.24 20.51 19.86
C THR A 177 1.77 19.08 19.63
N CYS A 178 2.21 18.45 18.53
CA CYS A 178 2.09 17.01 18.35
C CYS A 178 3.45 16.32 18.39
N HIS A 179 3.41 15.06 18.77
CA HIS A 179 4.57 14.19 18.74
C HIS A 179 4.29 12.95 17.91
N VAL A 180 5.23 12.57 17.06
CA VAL A 180 5.23 11.28 16.39
C VAL A 180 6.23 10.37 17.09
N HIS A 181 5.72 9.35 17.77
CA HIS A 181 6.54 8.31 18.40
C HIS A 181 6.88 7.23 17.39
N LEU A 182 8.18 7.01 17.18
CA LEU A 182 8.73 5.97 16.30
C LEU A 182 9.15 4.77 17.17
N ARG A 183 8.37 3.70 17.11
CA ARG A 183 8.57 2.48 17.90
C ARG A 183 8.83 1.27 17.01
N SER A 184 9.48 0.27 17.57
CA SER A 184 9.56 -1.05 16.96
C SER A 184 8.19 -1.72 16.98
N SER A 185 7.71 -2.21 15.84
CA SER A 185 6.49 -3.02 15.75
C SER A 185 6.63 -4.42 16.34
N ILE A 186 7.84 -4.79 16.77
CA ILE A 186 8.14 -6.10 17.36
C ILE A 186 8.24 -5.98 18.88
N THR A 187 8.95 -4.96 19.37
CA THR A 187 9.27 -4.82 20.80
C THR A 187 8.50 -3.71 21.51
N GLY A 188 7.86 -2.79 20.77
CA GLY A 188 7.24 -1.59 21.32
C GLY A 188 8.23 -0.52 21.82
N LEU A 189 9.54 -0.82 21.86
CA LEU A 189 10.58 0.11 22.28
C LEU A 189 10.89 1.14 21.19
N ALA A 190 11.75 2.12 21.50
CA ALA A 190 12.26 3.08 20.51
C ALA A 190 12.82 2.34 19.27
N HIS A 191 12.45 2.79 18.07
CA HIS A 191 12.89 2.11 16.85
C HIS A 191 14.41 2.26 16.66
N PRO A 192 15.18 1.16 16.49
CA PRO A 192 16.65 1.20 16.51
C PRO A 192 17.26 1.99 15.33
N LEU A 193 16.55 2.09 14.20
CA LEU A 193 17.00 2.87 13.04
C LEU A 193 16.61 4.36 13.09
N ALA A 194 15.83 4.78 14.09
CA ALA A 194 15.44 6.18 14.23
C ALA A 194 16.47 6.91 15.09
N LYS A 195 17.17 7.91 14.52
CA LYS A 195 18.08 8.78 15.28
C LYS A 195 17.37 9.52 16.41
N TYR A 196 16.12 9.92 16.15
CA TYR A 196 15.25 10.55 17.13
C TYR A 196 13.94 9.76 17.22
N PRO A 197 13.70 9.01 18.31
CA PRO A 197 12.50 8.16 18.44
C PRO A 197 11.20 8.96 18.66
N ARG A 198 11.31 10.28 18.82
CA ARG A 198 10.18 11.21 18.94
C ARG A 198 10.43 12.39 18.02
N LEU A 199 9.54 12.58 17.05
CA LEU A 199 9.50 13.77 16.20
C LEU A 199 8.47 14.73 16.78
N SER A 200 8.72 16.03 16.69
CA SER A 200 7.82 17.05 17.22
C SER A 200 7.55 18.13 16.19
N ALA A 201 6.34 18.66 16.19
CA ALA A 201 5.99 19.87 15.46
C ALA A 201 5.03 20.73 16.28
N GLU A 202 5.22 22.04 16.17
CA GLU A 202 4.34 23.05 16.75
C GLU A 202 3.48 23.65 15.63
N PHE A 203 2.17 23.71 15.86
CA PHE A 203 1.19 24.28 14.96
C PHE A 203 0.92 25.74 15.33
N ASP A 204 0.67 26.56 14.30
CA ASP A 204 0.28 27.97 14.48
C ASP A 204 -1.19 28.11 14.92
N PHE A 205 -1.91 26.99 14.99
CA PHE A 205 -3.28 26.91 15.48
C PHE A 205 -3.36 25.96 16.67
N GLU A 206 -4.29 26.26 17.58
CA GLU A 206 -4.56 25.36 18.69
C GLU A 206 -5.16 24.05 18.16
N VAL A 207 -4.53 22.92 18.47
CA VAL A 207 -5.03 21.60 18.09
C VAL A 207 -5.99 21.12 19.19
N VAL A 208 -7.21 21.68 19.22
CA VAL A 208 -8.19 21.32 20.25
C VAL A 208 -8.86 20.00 19.86
N PHE A 209 -8.62 18.90 20.58
CA PHE A 209 -9.21 17.58 20.25
C PHE A 209 -10.70 17.43 20.59
N GLN A 210 -11.49 18.45 20.29
CA GLN A 210 -12.95 18.40 20.31
C GLN A 210 -13.48 17.92 18.95
N SER A 211 -14.79 17.68 18.86
CA SER A 211 -15.46 17.21 17.65
C SER A 211 -15.11 18.06 16.42
N GLY A 212 -14.41 17.47 15.44
CA GLY A 212 -14.06 18.11 14.16
C GLY A 212 -12.60 18.04 13.73
N TYR A 213 -11.70 17.50 14.56
CA TYR A 213 -10.31 17.26 14.16
C TYR A 213 -10.13 15.83 13.66
N THR A 214 -9.35 15.69 12.60
CA THR A 214 -8.89 14.38 12.10
C THR A 214 -7.38 14.41 11.98
N MET A 215 -6.76 13.37 12.51
CA MET A 215 -5.33 13.12 12.37
C MET A 215 -5.14 11.86 11.56
N ASP A 216 -4.20 11.91 10.64
CA ASP A 216 -3.79 10.74 9.86
C ASP A 216 -2.27 10.68 9.84
N ILE A 217 -1.74 9.47 9.77
CA ILE A 217 -0.32 9.22 9.64
C ILE A 217 -0.10 8.13 8.59
N GLU A 218 0.98 8.24 7.84
CA GLU A 218 1.37 7.23 6.86
C GLU A 218 2.89 7.07 6.81
N ILE A 219 3.34 5.84 6.59
CA ILE A 219 4.74 5.51 6.38
C ILE A 219 4.92 5.15 4.91
N MET A 220 5.86 5.81 4.22
CA MET A 220 6.30 5.41 2.89
C MET A 220 7.81 5.33 2.89
N GLU A 221 8.35 4.12 2.92
CA GLU A 221 9.79 3.86 2.99
C GLU A 221 10.46 4.65 4.12
N ARG A 222 11.27 5.66 3.78
CA ARG A 222 12.01 6.53 4.71
C ARG A 222 11.21 7.74 5.20
N MET A 223 10.01 7.94 4.67
CA MET A 223 9.18 9.10 4.97
C MET A 223 8.04 8.74 5.91
N VAL A 224 7.80 9.63 6.88
CA VAL A 224 6.57 9.64 7.69
C VAL A 224 5.79 10.90 7.36
N PHE A 225 4.52 10.72 7.02
CA PHE A 225 3.57 11.79 6.75
C PHE A 225 2.62 11.89 7.93
N ALA A 226 2.48 13.07 8.54
CA ALA A 226 1.40 13.33 9.49
C ALA A 226 0.52 14.44 8.95
N LYS A 227 -0.78 14.17 8.86
CA LYS A 227 -1.80 15.11 8.47
C LYS A 227 -2.62 15.47 9.69
N VAL A 228 -2.77 16.77 9.93
CA VAL A 228 -3.68 17.32 10.94
C VAL A 228 -4.69 18.19 10.20
N SER A 229 -5.98 17.91 10.36
CA SER A 229 -7.04 18.74 9.79
C SER A 229 -8.09 19.11 10.83
N ASN A 230 -8.54 20.36 10.75
CA ASN A 230 -9.63 20.91 11.54
C ASN A 230 -10.75 21.36 10.60
N GLN A 231 -11.92 20.74 10.71
CA GLN A 231 -13.04 21.01 9.80
C GLN A 231 -13.63 22.42 9.98
N ARG A 232 -13.65 22.96 11.21
CA ARG A 232 -14.39 24.18 11.54
C ARG A 232 -13.74 25.49 11.03
N PRO A 233 -12.41 25.63 10.96
CA PRO A 233 -11.74 26.64 10.14
C PRO A 233 -11.31 26.11 8.76
N SER A 234 -11.58 24.82 8.45
CA SER A 234 -11.10 24.14 7.23
C SER A 234 -9.58 24.28 7.04
N VAL A 235 -8.84 24.22 8.15
CA VAL A 235 -7.38 24.27 8.16
C VAL A 235 -6.85 22.85 8.07
N TYR A 236 -5.81 22.63 7.26
CA TYR A 236 -5.05 21.39 7.33
C TYR A 236 -3.56 21.68 7.22
N GLU A 237 -2.79 20.80 7.83
CA GLU A 237 -1.34 20.81 7.76
C GLU A 237 -0.82 19.40 7.51
N LEU A 238 0.09 19.28 6.55
CA LEU A 238 0.80 18.04 6.22
C LEU A 238 2.28 18.23 6.54
N LEU A 239 2.78 17.35 7.41
CA LEU A 239 4.17 17.29 7.84
C LEU A 239 4.81 16.04 7.24
N ILE A 240 6.00 16.20 6.67
CA ILE A 240 6.75 15.12 6.03
C ILE A 240 8.14 15.08 6.64
N TRP A 241 8.50 13.97 7.28
CA TRP A 241 9.82 13.77 7.87
C TRP A 241 10.58 12.63 7.20
N ASP A 242 11.90 12.74 7.10
CA ASP A 242 12.78 11.56 7.09
C ASP A 242 12.83 11.02 8.52
N TRP A 243 12.16 9.90 8.78
CA TRP A 243 12.00 9.38 10.14
C TRP A 243 13.30 8.79 10.70
N ARG A 244 14.23 8.36 9.84
CA ARG A 244 15.52 7.83 10.29
C ARG A 244 16.42 8.94 10.78
N LEU A 245 16.46 10.06 10.04
CA LEU A 245 17.25 11.23 10.39
C LEU A 245 16.54 12.15 11.40
N GLY A 246 15.22 12.02 11.52
CA GLY A 246 14.32 12.91 12.26
C GLY A 246 14.28 14.34 11.72
N THR A 247 14.56 14.51 10.43
CA THR A 247 14.56 15.83 9.77
C THR A 247 13.19 16.10 9.15
N LEU A 248 12.60 17.26 9.47
CA LEU A 248 11.38 17.72 8.79
C LEU A 248 11.76 18.19 7.38
N LEU A 249 11.29 17.46 6.37
CA LEU A 249 11.57 17.74 4.97
C LEU A 249 10.64 18.81 4.42
N HIS A 250 9.34 18.66 4.70
CA HIS A 250 8.30 19.56 4.20
C HIS A 250 7.21 19.79 5.24
N ARG A 251 6.66 21.00 5.20
CA ARG A 251 5.48 21.43 5.94
C ARG A 251 4.57 22.15 4.95
N ILE A 252 3.37 21.62 4.74
CA ILE A 252 2.40 22.15 3.79
C ILE A 252 1.15 22.52 4.59
N SER A 253 0.90 23.81 4.73
CA SER A 253 -0.26 24.33 5.47
C SER A 253 -1.29 24.92 4.52
N PHE A 254 -2.55 24.79 4.90
CA PHE A 254 -3.68 25.39 4.19
C PHE A 254 -4.63 26.05 5.16
N GLU A 255 -5.02 27.27 4.82
CA GLU A 255 -5.96 28.09 5.58
C GLU A 255 -6.97 28.71 4.62
N ARG A 256 -8.25 28.67 5.00
CA ARG A 256 -9.36 29.18 4.21
C ARG A 256 -9.18 30.69 3.98
N GLY A 257 -8.89 31.07 2.74
CA GLY A 257 -8.58 32.47 2.35
C GLY A 257 -7.38 32.60 1.42
N ARG A 258 -6.50 31.58 1.39
CA ARG A 258 -5.46 31.42 0.37
C ARG A 258 -5.90 30.33 -0.61
N ARG A 259 -5.97 30.63 -1.92
CA ARG A 259 -6.43 29.66 -2.94
C ARG A 259 -5.49 28.44 -2.97
N PRO A 260 -5.97 27.21 -2.74
CA PRO A 260 -5.13 26.01 -2.84
C PRO A 260 -5.10 25.54 -4.29
N ILE A 261 -3.93 25.43 -4.90
CA ILE A 261 -3.80 24.85 -6.25
C ILE A 261 -3.40 23.36 -6.21
N MET A 262 -2.88 22.79 -5.09
CA MET A 262 -2.22 21.46 -5.20
C MET A 262 -2.46 20.39 -4.13
N ALA A 263 -2.98 20.67 -2.93
CA ALA A 263 -2.89 19.64 -1.86
C ALA A 263 -3.83 18.44 -2.00
N LEU A 264 -5.00 18.59 -2.64
CA LEU A 264 -5.97 17.49 -2.78
C LEU A 264 -5.50 16.42 -3.78
N ARG A 265 -4.69 16.78 -4.79
CA ARG A 265 -4.18 15.83 -5.78
C ARG A 265 -3.10 14.90 -5.22
N PHE A 266 -2.33 15.35 -4.23
CA PHE A 266 -1.24 14.55 -3.66
C PHE A 266 -1.77 13.34 -2.88
N TRP A 267 -2.85 13.51 -2.13
CA TRP A 267 -3.45 12.39 -1.38
C TRP A 267 -4.18 11.39 -2.28
N SER A 268 -4.84 11.85 -3.35
CA SER A 268 -5.45 10.95 -4.35
C SER A 268 -4.42 10.20 -5.20
N MET A 269 -3.17 10.67 -5.25
CA MET A 269 -2.07 9.93 -5.89
C MET A 269 -1.47 8.86 -4.95
N ILE A 270 -1.46 9.10 -3.63
CA ILE A 270 -1.01 8.10 -2.64
C ILE A 270 -2.08 7.01 -2.44
N TYR A 271 -3.36 7.39 -2.53
CA TYR A 271 -4.50 6.47 -2.51
C TYR A 271 -5.44 6.82 -3.66
N PRO A 272 -5.35 6.14 -4.82
CA PRO A 272 -6.45 6.18 -5.78
C PRO A 272 -7.67 5.60 -5.05
N THR A 273 -8.59 6.48 -4.67
CA THR A 273 -9.81 6.10 -3.95
C THR A 273 -10.56 5.08 -4.79
N ALA A 274 -10.59 3.82 -4.34
CA ALA A 274 -11.70 2.93 -4.63
C ALA A 274 -12.94 3.62 -4.05
N HIS A 275 -13.75 4.22 -4.92
CA HIS A 275 -15.03 4.78 -4.54
C HIS A 275 -15.82 3.71 -3.79
N GLN A 276 -16.14 3.98 -2.52
CA GLN A 276 -17.23 3.32 -1.83
C GLN A 276 -18.53 3.75 -2.53
N SER A 277 -18.99 2.93 -3.46
CA SER A 277 -20.41 2.84 -3.78
C SER A 277 -21.09 2.11 -2.63
N ALA A 278 -21.87 2.86 -1.86
CA ALA A 278 -23.00 2.31 -1.12
C ALA A 278 -24.17 2.07 -2.10
#